data_AF-A0A6C8GQH7-F1
#
_entry.id   AF-A0A6C8GQH7-F1
#
_cell.length_a   1.000
_cell.length_b   1.000
_cell.length_c   1.000
_cell.angle_alpha   90.00
_cell.angle_beta   90.00
_cell.angle_gamma   90.00
#
_symmetry.space_group_name_H-M   'P 1'
#
loop_
_entity.id
_entity.type
_entity.pdbx_description
1 polymer ?
#
loop_
_entity_poly.entity_id
_entity_poly.type
_entity_poly.pdbx_seq_one_letter_code
_entity_poly.pdbx_strand_id
1 'polypeptide(L)'
;MNPLSYAILESCGRLRSTQPNLSVRYHAGMSNDFLDACVQVIRCGFGMPAFNNDEIVIPEFIKLGIEPQDAYDYAAIGCIETAVGGKWGYRCTGMSFINFARVMLAALEGGPRHAGGAGRRKAVATPPAARYFCRRKRRSPQATLTILTK
;
A
#
# COMPACT_ATOMS: atom_id res chain seq x y z
N MET A 1 -6.63 24.10 7.19
CA MET A 1 -6.63 24.31 5.72
C MET A 1 -6.38 25.78 5.42
N ASN A 2 -5.77 26.11 4.26
CA ASN A 2 -5.48 27.50 3.86
C ASN A 2 -6.06 27.81 2.46
N PRO A 3 -6.18 29.10 2.06
CA PRO A 3 -6.74 29.48 0.75
C PRO A 3 -6.02 28.85 -0.45
N LEU A 4 -4.70 28.65 -0.36
CA LEU A 4 -3.91 28.00 -1.40
C LEU A 4 -4.36 26.54 -1.63
N SER A 5 -4.75 25.83 -0.58
CA SER A 5 -5.24 24.45 -0.66
C SER A 5 -6.49 24.36 -1.54
N TYR A 6 -7.42 25.31 -1.38
CA TYR A 6 -8.63 25.39 -2.20
C TYR A 6 -8.30 25.77 -3.65
N ALA A 7 -7.39 26.72 -3.86
CA ALA A 7 -6.98 27.13 -5.20
C ALA A 7 -6.31 26.00 -5.99
N ILE A 8 -5.48 25.18 -5.35
CA ILE A 8 -4.87 23.99 -5.96
C ILE A 8 -5.95 22.98 -6.34
N LEU A 9 -6.85 22.68 -5.41
CA LEU A 9 -7.94 21.72 -5.61
C LEU A 9 -8.86 22.14 -6.78
N GLU A 10 -9.25 23.41 -6.82
CA GLU A 10 -10.03 23.99 -7.91
C GLU A 10 -9.27 23.94 -9.25
N SER A 11 -7.98 24.28 -9.25
CA SER A 11 -7.15 24.24 -10.46
C SER A 11 -7.08 22.82 -11.03
N CYS A 12 -6.87 21.81 -10.19
CA CYS A 12 -6.88 20.40 -10.59
C CYS A 12 -8.24 19.99 -11.16
N GLY A 13 -9.34 20.36 -10.51
CA GLY A 13 -10.69 20.06 -10.99
C GLY A 13 -11.02 20.71 -12.34
N ARG A 14 -10.53 21.93 -12.59
CA ARG A 14 -10.69 22.64 -13.87
C ARG A 14 -9.84 22.04 -14.98
N LEU A 15 -8.58 21.70 -14.68
CA LEU A 15 -7.65 21.13 -15.67
C LEU A 15 -8.01 19.70 -16.07
N ARG A 16 -8.61 18.92 -15.16
CA ARG A 16 -8.92 17.48 -15.35
C ARG A 16 -7.73 16.68 -15.87
N SER A 17 -6.52 17.11 -15.53
CA SER A 17 -5.28 16.43 -15.88
C SER A 17 -5.03 15.31 -14.88
N THR A 18 -4.55 14.17 -15.36
CA THR A 18 -4.11 13.05 -14.52
C THR A 18 -2.78 13.32 -13.83
N GLN A 19 -2.12 14.43 -14.15
CA GLN A 19 -0.85 14.87 -13.57
C GLN A 19 -0.92 16.35 -13.18
N PRO A 20 -0.40 16.74 -12.00
CA PRO A 20 0.23 15.91 -10.97
C PRO A 20 -0.78 15.03 -10.21
N ASN A 21 -0.31 13.94 -9.58
CA ASN A 21 -1.17 13.14 -8.70
C ASN A 21 -1.51 13.94 -7.43
N LEU A 22 -2.77 14.36 -7.32
CA LEU A 22 -3.27 15.14 -6.20
C LEU A 22 -3.65 14.20 -5.04
N SER A 23 -3.01 14.41 -3.90
CA SER A 23 -3.35 13.76 -2.63
C SER A 23 -3.80 14.80 -1.60
N VAL A 24 -4.72 14.37 -0.73
CA VAL A 24 -5.25 15.14 0.39
C VAL A 24 -5.04 14.33 1.66
N ARG A 25 -4.48 14.97 2.68
CA ARG A 25 -4.38 14.41 4.03
C ARG A 25 -5.70 14.58 4.77
N TYR A 26 -6.22 13.46 5.27
CA TYR A 26 -7.47 13.37 6.00
C TYR A 26 -7.20 13.13 7.48
N HIS A 27 -7.89 13.86 8.33
CA HIS A 27 -7.95 13.65 9.77
C HIS A 27 -9.34 14.05 10.29
N ALA A 28 -9.80 13.52 11.42
CA ALA A 28 -11.14 13.81 11.95
C ALA A 28 -11.41 15.30 12.24
N GLY A 29 -10.36 16.10 12.49
CA GLY A 29 -10.46 17.54 12.72
C GLY A 29 -10.53 18.41 11.46
N MET A 30 -10.68 17.81 10.28
CA MET A 30 -10.71 18.53 9.01
C MET A 30 -12.03 19.30 8.81
N SER A 31 -11.96 20.46 8.17
CA SER A 31 -13.16 21.25 7.87
C SER A 31 -14.09 20.50 6.90
N ASN A 32 -15.39 20.46 7.23
CA ASN A 32 -16.42 19.94 6.34
C ASN A 32 -16.47 20.69 5.00
N ASP A 33 -16.25 22.01 5.01
CA ASP A 33 -16.24 22.81 3.78
C ASP A 33 -15.12 22.37 2.82
N PHE A 34 -13.97 21.97 3.37
CA PHE A 34 -12.86 21.47 2.56
C PHE A 34 -13.12 20.06 2.04
N LEU A 35 -13.77 19.21 2.85
CA LEU A 35 -14.24 17.89 2.41
C LEU A 35 -15.23 18.01 1.25
N ASP A 36 -16.20 18.92 1.35
CA ASP A 36 -17.17 19.20 0.30
C ASP A 36 -16.49 19.68 -0.99
N ALA A 37 -15.49 20.56 -0.87
CA ALA A 37 -14.68 20.99 -2.01
C ALA A 37 -13.95 19.79 -2.67
N CYS A 38 -13.42 18.85 -1.88
CA CYS A 38 -12.80 17.64 -2.41
C CYS A 38 -13.82 16.78 -3.15
N VAL A 39 -15.03 16.63 -2.61
CA VAL A 39 -16.13 15.89 -3.25
C VAL A 39 -16.52 16.52 -4.59
N GLN A 40 -16.52 17.86 -4.72
CA GLN A 40 -16.77 18.51 -6.01
C GLN A 40 -15.70 18.16 -7.06
N VAL A 41 -14.44 17.99 -6.66
CA VAL A 41 -13.38 17.54 -7.57
C VAL A 41 -13.55 16.07 -7.95
N ILE A 42 -13.94 15.20 -7.01
CA ILE A 42 -14.22 13.79 -7.30
C ILE A 42 -15.34 13.65 -8.33
N ARG A 43 -16.38 14.50 -8.24
CA ARG A 43 -17.48 14.54 -9.23
C ARG A 43 -17.01 14.83 -10.66
N CYS A 44 -15.83 15.42 -10.85
CA CYS A 44 -15.28 15.66 -12.19
C CYS A 44 -14.80 14.36 -12.88
N GLY A 45 -14.70 13.23 -12.16
CA GLY A 45 -14.59 11.89 -12.74
C GLY A 45 -13.21 11.47 -13.26
N PHE A 46 -12.15 12.20 -12.89
CA PHE A 46 -10.77 11.89 -13.31
C PHE A 46 -9.94 11.16 -12.24
N GLY A 47 -10.58 10.73 -11.14
CA GLY A 47 -9.99 9.83 -10.13
C GLY A 47 -9.22 10.49 -8.99
N MET A 48 -9.33 11.81 -8.81
CA MET A 48 -8.64 12.57 -7.75
C MET A 48 -9.64 13.33 -6.85
N PRO A 49 -9.24 13.76 -5.64
CA PRO A 49 -7.96 13.50 -4.97
C PRO A 49 -7.89 12.10 -4.33
N ALA A 50 -6.67 11.60 -4.15
CA ALA A 50 -6.40 10.46 -3.27
C ALA A 50 -6.40 10.92 -1.80
N PHE A 51 -6.93 10.10 -0.89
CA PHE A 51 -6.93 10.44 0.54
C PHE A 51 -5.93 9.59 1.32
N ASN A 52 -5.09 10.25 2.12
CA ASN A 52 -4.19 9.61 3.08
C ASN A 52 -4.67 9.89 4.49
N ASN A 53 -4.90 8.86 5.31
CA ASN A 53 -5.41 9.02 6.67
C ASN A 53 -4.26 9.24 7.67
N ASP A 54 -4.20 10.44 8.23
CA ASP A 54 -3.22 10.86 9.24
C ASP A 54 -3.27 9.99 10.50
N GLU A 55 -4.46 9.53 10.92
CA GLU A 55 -4.65 8.71 12.13
C GLU A 55 -4.06 7.30 12.00
N ILE A 56 -3.73 6.87 10.78
CA ILE A 56 -3.08 5.60 10.51
C ILE A 56 -1.60 5.82 10.15
N VAL A 57 -1.32 6.80 9.29
CA VAL A 57 0.02 7.02 8.77
C VAL A 57 0.97 7.54 9.85
N ILE A 58 0.55 8.51 10.66
CA ILE A 58 1.42 9.16 11.65
C ILE A 58 1.84 8.17 12.76
N PRO A 59 0.92 7.39 13.38
CA PRO A 59 1.33 6.43 14.40
C PRO A 59 2.26 5.34 13.87
N GLU A 60 2.06 4.87 12.64
CA GLU A 60 2.97 3.89 12.02
C GLU A 60 4.35 4.49 11.74
N PHE A 61 4.45 5.77 11.36
CA PHE A 61 5.75 6.43 11.27
C PHE A 61 6.47 6.54 12.60
N ILE A 62 5.77 6.91 13.66
CA ILE A 62 6.34 6.99 15.01
C ILE A 62 6.83 5.60 15.46
N LYS A 63 6.04 4.55 15.17
CA LYS A 63 6.39 3.15 15.48
C LYS A 63 7.62 2.66 14.71
N LEU A 64 7.86 3.18 13.50
CA LEU A 64 9.07 2.94 12.71
C LEU A 64 10.29 3.72 13.24
N GLY A 65 10.12 4.55 14.29
CA GLY A 65 11.18 5.33 14.91
C GLY A 65 11.42 6.70 14.26
N ILE A 66 10.46 7.20 13.47
CA ILE A 66 10.54 8.55 12.92
C ILE A 66 10.13 9.56 14.00
N GLU A 67 10.88 10.66 14.09
CA GLU A 67 10.57 11.75 15.00
C GLU A 67 9.15 12.30 14.76
N PRO A 68 8.36 12.58 15.80
CA PRO A 68 6.98 13.05 15.64
C PRO A 68 6.87 14.26 14.71
N GLN A 69 7.79 15.22 14.83
CA GLN A 69 7.80 16.42 14.00
C GLN A 69 7.91 16.10 12.50
N ASP A 70 8.66 15.06 12.16
CA ASP A 70 8.84 14.60 10.78
C ASP A 70 7.65 13.76 10.33
N ALA A 71 7.10 12.94 11.22
CA ALA A 71 5.90 12.17 10.96
C ALA A 71 4.70 13.07 10.66
N TYR A 72 4.59 14.25 11.28
CA TYR A 72 3.53 15.22 10.98
C TYR A 72 3.70 15.93 9.63
N ASP A 73 4.92 16.00 9.09
CA ASP A 73 5.26 16.69 7.84
C ASP A 73 5.42 15.73 6.65
N TYR A 74 4.79 14.55 6.73
CA TYR A 74 4.83 13.61 5.63
C TYR A 74 4.02 14.10 4.41
N ALA A 75 4.43 13.62 3.24
CA ALA A 75 3.72 13.79 1.98
C ALA A 75 3.52 12.44 1.28
N ALA A 76 2.53 12.38 0.39
CA ALA A 76 2.38 11.24 -0.50
C ALA A 76 3.38 11.35 -1.67
N ILE A 77 3.98 10.23 -2.03
CA ILE A 77 4.91 10.08 -3.15
C ILE A 77 4.33 9.08 -4.13
N GLY A 78 4.27 9.46 -5.40
CA GLY A 78 3.90 8.53 -6.47
C GLY A 78 2.43 8.13 -6.39
N CYS A 79 2.14 6.87 -6.10
CA CYS A 79 0.79 6.34 -6.16
C CYS A 79 0.06 6.52 -4.83
N ILE A 80 0.59 5.93 -3.75
CA ILE A 80 -0.02 5.91 -2.41
C ILE A 80 1.00 5.97 -1.27
N GLU A 81 2.28 5.93 -1.61
CA GLU A 81 3.37 5.78 -0.66
C GLU A 81 3.50 7.07 0.15
N THR A 82 3.86 6.97 1.42
CA THR A 82 4.08 8.13 2.27
C THR A 82 5.55 8.22 2.64
N ALA A 83 6.08 9.44 2.71
CA ALA A 83 7.46 9.71 3.06
C ALA A 83 7.63 11.11 3.61
N VAL A 84 8.77 11.35 4.27
CA VAL A 84 9.13 12.68 4.75
C VAL A 84 10.00 13.39 3.70
N GLY A 85 9.50 14.54 3.23
CA GLY A 85 10.17 15.34 2.20
C GLY A 85 11.60 15.71 2.60
N GLY A 86 12.55 15.54 1.68
CA GLY A 86 13.96 15.92 1.90
C GLY A 86 14.76 15.05 2.86
N LYS A 87 14.12 14.13 3.61
CA LYS A 87 14.79 13.23 4.56
C LYS A 87 14.90 11.78 4.06
N TRP A 88 14.07 11.41 3.10
CA TRP A 88 14.04 10.06 2.54
C TRP A 88 14.90 9.98 1.28
N GLY A 89 15.98 9.17 1.34
CA GLY A 89 16.91 8.97 0.22
C GLY A 89 16.67 7.72 -0.64
N TYR A 90 15.73 6.84 -0.24
CA TYR A 90 15.43 5.59 -0.95
C TYR A 90 13.98 5.55 -1.44
N ARG A 91 13.73 4.78 -2.51
CA ARG A 91 12.39 4.54 -3.06
C ARG A 91 11.56 3.67 -2.12
N CYS A 92 10.62 4.28 -1.38
CA CYS A 92 9.75 3.63 -0.40
C CYS A 92 9.10 2.32 -0.91
N THR A 93 8.67 2.32 -2.17
CA THR A 93 7.98 1.22 -2.86
C THR A 93 8.86 0.00 -3.15
N GLY A 94 10.19 0.17 -3.14
CA GLY A 94 11.11 -0.79 -3.75
C GLY A 94 10.95 -0.86 -5.28
N MET A 95 11.74 -1.72 -5.93
CA MET A 95 11.67 -1.95 -7.38
C MET A 95 11.09 -3.31 -7.77
N SER A 96 10.62 -4.09 -6.79
CA SER A 96 10.26 -5.49 -6.97
C SER A 96 8.78 -5.69 -6.64
N PHE A 97 8.01 -6.11 -7.64
CA PHE A 97 6.60 -6.46 -7.47
C PHE A 97 6.45 -7.98 -7.42
N ILE A 98 5.71 -8.49 -6.43
CA ILE A 98 5.41 -9.92 -6.29
C ILE A 98 3.90 -10.11 -6.44
N ASN A 99 3.50 -11.04 -7.31
CA ASN A 99 2.12 -11.48 -7.40
C ASN A 99 1.89 -12.68 -6.47
N PHE A 100 1.19 -12.46 -5.35
CA PHE A 100 0.89 -13.50 -4.37
C PHE A 100 0.09 -14.68 -4.95
N ALA A 101 -0.83 -14.43 -5.89
CA ALA A 101 -1.56 -15.51 -6.56
C ALA A 101 -0.60 -16.40 -7.37
N ARG A 102 0.40 -15.81 -8.03
CA ARG A 102 1.42 -16.59 -8.76
C ARG A 102 2.29 -17.40 -7.81
N VAL A 103 2.65 -16.84 -6.65
CA VAL A 103 3.40 -17.56 -5.60
C VAL A 103 2.59 -18.75 -5.08
N MET A 104 1.30 -18.54 -4.79
CA MET A 104 0.40 -19.60 -4.33
C MET A 104 0.26 -20.72 -5.37
N LEU A 105 0.04 -20.39 -6.64
CA LEU A 105 -0.01 -21.39 -7.73
C LEU A 105 1.29 -22.18 -7.83
N ALA A 106 2.45 -21.50 -7.78
CA ALA A 106 3.74 -22.18 -7.83
C ALA A 106 3.90 -23.17 -6.66
N ALA A 107 3.44 -22.79 -5.46
CA ALA A 107 3.47 -23.68 -4.31
C ALA A 107 2.64 -24.95 -4.51
N LEU A 108 1.44 -24.83 -5.08
CA LEU A 108 0.54 -25.95 -5.37
C LEU A 108 1.05 -26.85 -6.51
N GLU A 109 1.75 -26.28 -7.50
CA GLU A 109 2.25 -26.99 -8.69
C GLU A 109 3.61 -27.66 -8.53
N GLY A 110 4.28 -27.51 -7.37
CA GLY A 110 5.62 -28.05 -7.13
C GLY A 110 6.76 -27.18 -7.71
N GLY A 111 6.52 -25.88 -7.87
CA GLY A 111 7.46 -24.89 -8.37
C GLY A 111 6.86 -24.03 -9.49
N PRO A 112 7.52 -22.93 -9.89
CA PRO A 112 6.99 -22.05 -10.93
C PRO A 112 7.06 -22.71 -12.31
N ARG A 113 5.91 -22.89 -12.94
CA ARG A 113 5.78 -23.14 -14.39
C ARG A 113 5.71 -21.80 -15.13
N HIS A 114 6.57 -21.55 -16.12
CA HIS A 114 6.45 -20.35 -16.94
C HIS A 114 5.13 -20.38 -17.72
N ALA A 115 4.46 -19.23 -17.85
CA ALA A 115 3.23 -19.09 -18.65
C ALA A 115 3.47 -19.24 -20.16
N GLY A 116 4.73 -19.42 -20.59
CA GLY A 116 5.12 -19.88 -21.93
C GLY A 116 6.02 -21.11 -21.78
N GLY A 117 5.74 -22.15 -22.56
CA GLY A 117 6.37 -23.46 -22.44
C GLY A 117 7.90 -23.44 -22.45
N ALA A 118 8.47 -24.47 -21.81
CA ALA A 118 9.88 -24.88 -21.90
C ALA A 118 10.95 -23.85 -21.47
N GLY A 119 10.88 -23.36 -20.23
CA GLY A 119 11.98 -22.61 -19.58
C GLY A 119 12.44 -23.27 -18.28
N ARG A 120 13.75 -23.39 -18.06
CA ARG A 120 14.40 -23.98 -16.86
C ARG A 120 13.79 -23.44 -15.55
N ARG A 121 13.54 -24.33 -14.58
CA ARG A 121 13.04 -23.99 -13.23
C ARG A 121 13.96 -22.94 -12.58
N LYS A 122 13.47 -21.69 -12.45
CA LYS A 122 14.20 -20.58 -11.82
C LYS A 122 13.91 -20.39 -10.32
N ALA A 123 13.04 -21.19 -9.71
CA ALA A 123 12.82 -21.15 -8.28
C ALA A 123 12.88 -22.56 -7.65
N VAL A 124 13.06 -22.55 -6.32
CA VAL A 124 13.12 -23.75 -5.48
C VAL A 124 11.87 -24.60 -5.72
N ALA A 125 12.07 -25.90 -5.91
CA ALA A 125 10.98 -26.85 -6.02
C ALA A 125 10.19 -26.86 -4.71
N THR A 126 8.88 -26.61 -4.78
CA THR A 126 8.02 -26.74 -3.61
C THR A 126 7.55 -28.18 -3.44
N PRO A 127 7.41 -28.68 -2.20
CA PRO A 127 6.85 -30.00 -1.96
C PRO A 127 5.41 -30.12 -2.49
N PRO A 128 4.91 -31.35 -2.74
CA PRO A 128 3.57 -31.55 -3.28
C PRO A 128 2.48 -30.93 -2.42
N ALA A 129 1.41 -30.43 -3.06
CA ALA A 129 0.24 -29.82 -2.40
C ALA A 129 -0.30 -30.63 -1.21
N ALA A 130 -0.24 -31.97 -1.28
CA ALA A 130 -0.66 -32.90 -0.24
C ALA A 130 0.07 -32.74 1.11
N ARG A 131 1.26 -32.13 1.13
CA ARG A 131 2.02 -31.85 2.36
C ARG A 131 1.59 -30.56 3.07
N TYR A 132 0.80 -29.69 2.43
CA TYR A 132 0.30 -28.45 3.04
C TYR A 132 -1.03 -28.61 3.79
N PHE A 133 -1.48 -29.86 4.01
CA PHE A 133 -2.71 -30.12 4.77
C PHE A 133 -2.50 -29.78 6.26
N CYS A 134 -2.81 -28.53 6.64
CA CYS A 134 -2.95 -28.14 8.04
C CYS A 134 -4.22 -28.79 8.59
N ARG A 135 -4.09 -29.94 9.26
CA ARG A 135 -5.15 -30.39 10.18
C ARG A 135 -5.30 -29.29 11.23
N ARG A 136 -6.44 -28.60 11.27
CA ARG A 136 -6.85 -27.80 12.43
C ARG A 136 -6.73 -28.69 13.66
N LYS A 137 -5.64 -28.58 14.43
CA LYS A 137 -5.59 -29.12 15.79
C LYS A 137 -6.72 -28.44 16.54
N ARG A 138 -7.71 -29.21 16.98
CA ARG A 138 -8.71 -28.74 17.96
C ARG A 138 -7.96 -28.01 19.08
N ARG A 139 -8.42 -26.81 19.41
CA ARG A 139 -7.85 -25.89 20.40
C ARG A 139 -7.25 -26.64 21.60
N SER A 140 -5.93 -26.59 21.74
CA SER A 140 -5.25 -26.74 23.03
C SER A 140 -4.38 -25.50 23.28
N PRO A 141 -4.20 -25.02 24.52
CA PRO A 141 -3.70 -23.67 24.79
C PRO A 141 -2.20 -23.46 24.56
N GLN A 142 -1.50 -24.43 23.98
CA GLN A 142 -0.03 -24.43 23.83
C GLN A 142 0.39 -24.76 22.39
N ALA A 143 -0.13 -24.01 21.43
CA ALA A 143 0.22 -24.22 20.02
C ALA A 143 1.54 -23.52 19.68
N THR A 144 2.67 -24.17 19.96
CA THR A 144 3.94 -23.89 19.28
C THR A 144 3.80 -24.30 17.82
N LEU A 145 4.01 -23.37 16.89
CA LEU A 145 4.02 -23.60 15.45
C LEU A 145 5.26 -24.41 15.07
N THR A 146 5.20 -25.74 15.25
CA THR A 146 6.23 -26.64 14.70
C THR A 146 5.79 -27.07 13.30
N ILE A 147 6.36 -26.44 12.28
CA ILE A 147 6.27 -26.91 10.89
C ILE A 147 7.10 -28.20 10.83
N LEU A 148 6.43 -29.36 10.93
CA LEU A 148 7.07 -30.66 10.77
C LEU A 148 7.33 -30.92 9.28
N THR A 149 8.58 -30.73 8.85
CA THR A 149 9.07 -31.29 7.59
C THR A 149 9.41 -32.76 7.81
N LYS A 150 8.49 -33.66 7.46
CA LYS A 150 8.85 -34.99 6.93
C LYS A 150 8.74 -34.92 5.42
#